data_AF-A0A9W6KMS2-F1
#
_entry.id   AF-A0A9W6KMS2-F1
#
_cell.length_a   1.000
_cell.length_b   1.000
_cell.length_c   1.000
_cell.angle_alpha   90.00
_cell.angle_beta   90.00
_cell.angle_gamma   90.00
#
_symmetry.space_group_name_H-M   'P 1'
#
loop_
_entity.id
_entity.type
_entity.pdbx_description
1 polymer ?
#
loop_
_entity_poly.entity_id
_entity_poly.type
_entity_poly.pdbx_seq_one_letter_code
_entity_poly.pdbx_strand_id
1 'polypeptide(L)'
;MGWDFRGLYTVGTAAARDRLTRDALVRGRFAEIPPAAAPDAALPAHGLLVVHGFGPHADDPVPWDAFWPAPGTAVAELPDEVRALDRPHRPPRNLVAWMRESAAATGAPMVLYECVMFAGTIEAEVALVCTATGTRVCDRATARTSPLIVMLEVLGARPRQWLFPPHERPFPHHLDAPPQQLARLSPSHAFRHDDLDVVDALIHRGAELTGASLCQAAEHGNPAIVERLLRAGAPLAPFPDDALGHAATPACARLLLAAGATADARTLASVTWRGFADTARLLIDSGTPVDLAALWEPAVQGGVRFLVERALATDAPVDRPRGLLLATVYDRPAIVELLLAAGVRPTPEALAAAARDDHTAILRMLLAHVTPDATPAADPGTRPT
;
A
#
# COMPACT_ATOMS: atom_id res chain seq x y z
N MET A 1 -2.18 19.36 4.92
CA MET A 1 -1.15 18.43 5.43
C MET A 1 -1.89 17.32 6.16
N GLY A 2 -1.71 16.07 5.73
CA GLY A 2 -2.26 14.91 6.42
C GLY A 2 -1.33 14.50 7.55
N TRP A 3 -1.88 13.99 8.64
CA TRP A 3 -1.15 13.40 9.76
C TRP A 3 -1.72 11.99 9.99
N ASP A 4 -0.85 11.00 9.97
CA ASP A 4 -1.20 9.59 10.21
C ASP A 4 -0.31 9.09 11.35
N PHE A 5 -0.94 8.61 12.41
CA PHE A 5 -0.26 8.07 13.57
C PHE A 5 -0.77 6.67 13.88
N ARG A 6 0.17 5.73 14.03
CA ARG A 6 -0.07 4.39 14.56
C ARG A 6 0.94 4.07 15.64
N GLY A 7 0.44 3.58 16.78
CA GLY A 7 1.27 3.20 17.92
C GLY A 7 0.69 2.03 18.70
N LEU A 8 1.57 1.12 19.12
CA LEU A 8 1.26 0.05 20.09
C LEU A 8 1.72 0.49 21.47
N TYR A 9 0.76 0.61 22.39
CA TYR A 9 0.96 1.08 23.75
C TYR A 9 0.81 -0.05 24.77
N THR A 10 1.59 0.04 25.84
CA THR A 10 1.38 -0.74 27.06
C THR A 10 1.87 0.02 28.30
N VAL A 11 1.55 -0.49 29.48
CA VAL A 11 2.05 0.07 30.75
C VAL A 11 3.53 -0.29 30.91
N GLY A 12 4.35 0.66 31.35
CA GLY A 12 5.79 0.48 31.53
C GLY A 12 6.20 -0.42 32.69
N THR A 13 5.54 -1.55 32.93
CA THR A 13 5.96 -2.51 33.96
C THR A 13 7.29 -3.16 33.61
N ALA A 14 7.98 -3.74 34.60
CA ALA A 14 9.23 -4.48 34.36
C ALA A 14 9.02 -5.66 33.39
N ALA A 15 7.88 -6.37 33.53
CA ALA A 15 7.53 -7.48 32.65
C ALA A 15 7.29 -7.02 31.19
N ALA A 16 6.63 -5.88 30.99
CA ALA A 16 6.42 -5.31 29.66
C ALA A 16 7.74 -4.90 28.99
N ARG A 17 8.62 -4.19 29.73
CA ARG A 17 9.96 -3.83 29.22
C ARG A 17 10.77 -5.06 28.81
N ASP A 18 10.78 -6.08 29.66
CA ASP A 18 11.50 -7.33 29.39
C ASP A 18 10.92 -8.07 28.17
N ARG A 19 9.59 -8.13 28.02
CA ARG A 19 8.95 -8.74 26.83
C ARG A 19 9.35 -8.03 25.54
N LEU A 20 9.28 -6.69 25.50
CA LEU A 20 9.64 -5.91 24.31
C LEU A 20 11.15 -5.98 24.04
N THR A 21 11.98 -6.03 25.08
CA THR A 21 13.44 -6.17 24.94
C THR A 21 13.81 -7.55 24.40
N ARG A 22 13.05 -8.62 24.69
CA ARG A 22 13.35 -9.95 24.17
C ARG A 22 12.83 -10.19 22.75
N ASP A 23 11.84 -9.43 22.32
CA ASP A 23 11.21 -9.58 21.00
C ASP A 23 12.13 -9.15 19.85
N ALA A 24 12.30 -10.01 18.83
CA ALA A 24 13.24 -9.74 17.76
C ALA A 24 12.87 -8.52 16.91
N LEU A 25 11.58 -8.23 16.74
CA LEU A 25 11.11 -7.12 15.93
C LEU A 25 11.31 -5.78 16.67
N VAL A 26 10.90 -5.72 17.94
CA VAL A 26 10.81 -4.47 18.69
C VAL A 26 11.95 -4.21 19.69
N ARG A 27 12.90 -5.15 19.87
CA ARG A 27 14.06 -4.98 20.76
C ARG A 27 14.84 -3.70 20.43
N GLY A 28 14.92 -2.80 21.41
CA GLY A 28 15.63 -1.52 21.28
C GLY A 28 14.91 -0.47 20.42
N ARG A 29 13.64 -0.73 20.05
CA ARG A 29 12.85 0.09 19.13
C ARG A 29 11.47 0.43 19.71
N PHE A 30 11.46 0.86 20.96
CA PHE A 30 10.29 1.40 21.64
C PHE A 30 10.69 2.63 22.45
N ALA A 31 9.77 3.58 22.61
CA ALA A 31 9.98 4.77 23.41
C ALA A 31 9.29 4.63 24.78
N GLU A 32 9.89 5.23 25.80
CA GLU A 32 9.28 5.36 27.12
C GLU A 32 8.62 6.73 27.26
N ILE A 33 7.40 6.74 27.79
CA ILE A 33 6.67 7.96 28.15
C ILE A 33 6.59 7.97 29.68
N PRO A 34 7.58 8.59 30.36
CA PRO A 34 7.52 8.72 31.81
C PRO A 34 6.38 9.65 32.23
N PRO A 35 5.86 9.54 33.47
CA PRO A 35 4.80 10.45 33.97
C PRO A 35 5.12 11.94 33.78
N ALA A 36 6.39 12.33 33.93
CA ALA A 36 6.83 13.71 33.75
C ALA A 36 6.73 14.22 32.29
N ALA A 37 6.67 13.33 31.30
CA ALA A 37 6.56 13.70 29.89
C ALA A 37 5.12 14.07 29.46
N ALA A 38 4.13 13.79 30.30
CA ALA A 38 2.73 14.12 30.05
C ALA A 38 2.14 14.89 31.25
N PRO A 39 2.55 16.15 31.50
CA PRO A 39 2.10 16.93 32.66
C PRO A 39 0.58 17.15 32.71
N ASP A 40 -0.09 17.06 31.56
CA ASP A 40 -1.54 17.20 31.41
C ASP A 40 -2.30 15.87 31.48
N ALA A 41 -1.62 14.77 31.82
CA ALA A 41 -2.24 13.47 32.05
C ALA A 41 -1.65 12.81 33.30
N ALA A 42 -2.50 12.24 34.16
CA ALA A 42 -2.02 11.36 35.22
C ALA A 42 -1.70 10.00 34.62
N LEU A 43 -0.42 9.69 34.40
CA LEU A 43 0.03 8.39 33.91
C LEU A 43 0.21 7.38 35.06
N PRO A 44 0.21 6.07 34.77
CA PRO A 44 0.65 5.05 35.72
C PRO A 44 2.04 5.38 36.28
N ALA A 45 2.33 4.95 37.51
CA ALA A 45 3.61 5.20 38.17
C ALA A 45 4.83 4.76 37.33
N HIS A 46 4.66 3.72 36.52
CA HIS A 46 5.70 3.17 35.66
C HIS A 46 5.78 3.81 34.26
N GLY A 47 4.93 4.80 33.97
CA GLY A 47 4.79 5.39 32.64
C GLY A 47 4.13 4.46 31.62
N LEU A 48 4.25 4.82 30.35
CA LEU A 48 3.82 4.01 29.21
C LEU A 48 5.03 3.64 28.34
N LEU A 49 4.90 2.56 27.58
CA LEU A 49 5.80 2.20 26.49
C LEU A 49 5.03 2.32 25.18
N VAL A 50 5.71 2.79 24.14
CA VAL A 50 5.13 2.88 22.78
C VAL A 50 6.08 2.30 21.74
N VAL A 51 5.55 1.44 20.89
CA VAL A 51 6.17 1.02 19.64
C VAL A 51 5.45 1.77 18.51
N HIS A 52 6.17 2.40 17.59
CA HIS A 52 5.60 3.15 16.47
C HIS A 52 6.50 3.03 15.22
N GLY A 53 6.04 3.55 14.08
CA GLY A 53 6.78 3.46 12.81
C GLY A 53 6.51 2.15 12.06
N PHE A 54 5.35 1.56 12.27
CA PHE A 54 4.85 0.41 11.52
C PHE A 54 3.48 0.76 10.91
N GLY A 55 3.06 0.02 9.89
CA GLY A 55 1.79 0.31 9.24
C GLY A 55 1.24 -0.81 8.37
N PRO A 56 0.07 -0.57 7.75
CA PRO A 56 -0.67 -1.58 7.03
C PRO A 56 -0.08 -1.94 5.66
N HIS A 57 0.83 -1.12 5.14
CA HIS A 57 1.38 -1.26 3.82
C HIS A 57 2.71 -1.98 3.86
N ALA A 58 2.98 -2.76 2.82
CA ALA A 58 4.25 -3.46 2.68
C ALA A 58 5.44 -2.53 2.38
N ASP A 59 5.15 -1.27 2.05
CA ASP A 59 6.14 -0.20 1.85
C ASP A 59 6.37 0.64 3.12
N ASP A 60 5.65 0.36 4.21
CA ASP A 60 5.94 0.95 5.52
C ASP A 60 7.30 0.44 6.03
N PRO A 61 8.04 1.23 6.84
CA PRO A 61 9.33 0.81 7.40
C PRO A 61 9.28 -0.54 8.11
N VAL A 62 8.16 -0.82 8.78
CA VAL A 62 7.81 -2.15 9.27
C VAL A 62 6.35 -2.44 8.97
N PRO A 63 6.05 -3.41 8.09
CA PRO A 63 4.70 -3.88 7.88
C PRO A 63 4.14 -4.51 9.17
N TRP A 64 2.88 -4.24 9.49
CA TRP A 64 2.25 -4.74 10.71
C TRP A 64 1.99 -6.26 10.70
N ASP A 65 2.15 -6.92 9.56
CA ASP A 65 2.14 -8.38 9.44
C ASP A 65 3.51 -9.00 9.79
N ALA A 66 4.50 -8.19 10.19
CA ALA A 66 5.76 -8.66 10.74
C ALA A 66 5.66 -9.08 12.22
N PHE A 67 4.57 -8.73 12.91
CA PHE A 67 4.38 -9.05 14.33
C PHE A 67 3.88 -10.48 14.50
N TRP A 68 4.67 -11.31 15.17
CA TRP A 68 4.35 -12.73 15.39
C TRP A 68 4.35 -13.10 16.86
N PRO A 69 3.33 -13.83 17.34
CA PRO A 69 3.41 -14.43 18.65
C PRO A 69 4.58 -15.44 18.71
N ALA A 70 4.91 -15.89 19.91
CA ALA A 70 5.95 -16.89 20.14
C ALA A 70 5.69 -18.15 19.29
N PRO A 71 6.75 -18.85 18.84
CA PRO A 71 6.59 -20.11 18.11
C PRO A 71 5.70 -21.10 18.88
N GLY A 72 4.71 -21.67 18.19
CA GLY A 72 3.74 -22.61 18.78
C GLY A 72 2.48 -21.96 19.36
N THR A 73 2.44 -20.63 19.50
CA THR A 73 1.20 -19.93 19.85
C THR A 73 0.22 -19.96 18.68
N ALA A 74 -0.99 -20.44 18.93
CA ALA A 74 -2.04 -20.48 17.92
C ALA A 74 -2.48 -19.05 17.51
N VAL A 75 -2.50 -18.80 16.21
CA VAL A 75 -3.06 -17.56 15.64
C VAL A 75 -4.57 -17.75 15.49
N ALA A 76 -5.32 -17.33 16.51
CA ALA A 76 -6.77 -17.44 16.51
C ALA A 76 -7.42 -16.49 15.48
N GLU A 77 -8.66 -16.84 15.08
CA GLU A 77 -9.49 -15.97 14.26
C GLU A 77 -9.68 -14.57 14.89
N LEU A 78 -9.76 -13.55 14.04
CA LEU A 78 -10.07 -12.20 14.48
C LEU A 78 -11.47 -12.15 15.12
N PRO A 79 -11.66 -11.42 16.23
CA PRO A 79 -13.00 -11.11 16.72
C PRO A 79 -13.84 -10.40 15.64
N ASP A 80 -15.16 -10.59 15.67
CA ASP A 80 -16.09 -9.92 14.73
C ASP A 80 -15.92 -8.41 14.72
N GLU A 81 -15.70 -7.79 15.88
CA GLU A 81 -15.45 -6.35 16.01
C GLU A 81 -14.21 -5.90 15.24
N VAL A 82 -13.15 -6.71 15.23
CA VAL A 82 -11.92 -6.41 14.48
C VAL A 82 -12.16 -6.66 12.99
N ARG A 83 -12.88 -7.73 12.63
CA ARG A 83 -13.26 -8.01 11.24
C ARG A 83 -14.19 -6.96 10.65
N ALA A 84 -14.94 -6.25 11.48
CA ALA A 84 -15.83 -5.17 11.05
C ALA A 84 -15.09 -3.88 10.69
N LEU A 85 -13.83 -3.71 11.12
CA LEU A 85 -13.02 -2.56 10.76
C LEU A 85 -12.76 -2.51 9.26
N ASP A 86 -12.72 -1.30 8.70
CA ASP A 86 -12.29 -1.06 7.33
C ASP A 86 -10.85 -1.58 7.12
N ARG A 87 -10.58 -2.09 5.92
CA ARG A 87 -9.30 -2.77 5.60
C ARG A 87 -8.05 -1.98 6.00
N PRO A 88 -7.93 -0.67 5.75
CA PRO A 88 -6.74 0.10 6.13
C PRO A 88 -6.49 0.12 7.65
N HIS A 89 -7.54 -0.05 8.46
CA HIS A 89 -7.51 0.01 9.91
C HIS A 89 -7.65 -1.37 10.57
N ARG A 90 -7.76 -2.44 9.77
CA ARG A 90 -7.94 -3.82 10.26
C ARG A 90 -6.58 -4.52 10.41
N PRO A 91 -6.05 -4.68 11.63
CA PRO A 91 -4.77 -5.34 11.83
C PRO A 91 -4.84 -6.84 11.47
N PRO A 92 -3.72 -7.44 11.03
CA PRO A 92 -3.67 -8.84 10.66
C PRO A 92 -3.75 -9.74 11.90
N ARG A 93 -4.19 -10.99 11.70
CA ARG A 93 -4.39 -11.97 12.79
C ARG A 93 -3.16 -12.17 13.67
N ASN A 94 -1.97 -12.22 13.08
CA ASN A 94 -0.72 -12.43 13.80
C ASN A 94 -0.36 -11.25 14.72
N LEU A 95 -0.60 -10.00 14.31
CA LEU A 95 -0.43 -8.84 15.19
C LEU A 95 -1.37 -8.92 16.40
N VAL A 96 -2.66 -9.22 16.17
CA VAL A 96 -3.64 -9.36 17.27
C VAL A 96 -3.26 -10.51 18.21
N ALA A 97 -2.78 -11.63 17.68
CA ALA A 97 -2.27 -12.75 18.48
C ALA A 97 -1.04 -12.36 19.30
N TRP A 98 -0.09 -11.63 18.71
CA TRP A 98 1.09 -11.09 19.41
C TRP A 98 0.70 -10.13 20.53
N MET A 99 -0.28 -9.25 20.31
CA MET A 99 -0.80 -8.33 21.32
C MET A 99 -1.45 -9.09 22.50
N ARG A 100 -2.28 -10.10 22.21
CA ARG A 100 -2.92 -10.94 23.24
C ARG A 100 -1.91 -11.72 24.07
N GLU A 101 -0.95 -12.37 23.41
CA GLU A 101 0.11 -13.09 24.10
C GLU A 101 0.94 -12.16 24.98
N SER A 102 1.30 -10.99 24.46
CA SER A 102 2.05 -9.98 25.22
C SER A 102 1.25 -9.47 26.42
N ALA A 103 -0.06 -9.24 26.27
CA ALA A 103 -0.91 -8.84 27.37
C ALA A 103 -1.02 -9.91 28.46
N ALA A 104 -1.19 -11.18 28.05
CA ALA A 104 -1.23 -12.31 28.97
C ALA A 104 0.10 -12.53 29.71
N ALA A 105 1.23 -12.43 29.00
CA ALA A 105 2.56 -12.65 29.57
C ALA A 105 3.00 -11.55 30.54
N THR A 106 2.54 -10.31 30.33
CA THR A 106 2.97 -9.15 31.13
C THR A 106 1.97 -8.76 32.22
N GLY A 107 0.73 -9.25 32.13
CA GLY A 107 -0.38 -8.83 32.98
C GLY A 107 -0.85 -7.39 32.72
N ALA A 108 -0.34 -6.73 31.68
CA ALA A 108 -0.69 -5.37 31.28
C ALA A 108 -1.46 -5.38 29.96
N PRO A 109 -2.39 -4.46 29.72
CA PRO A 109 -3.06 -4.36 28.42
C PRO A 109 -2.08 -3.94 27.32
N MET A 110 -2.34 -4.44 26.10
CA MET A 110 -1.70 -3.99 24.87
C MET A 110 -2.75 -3.25 24.04
N VAL A 111 -2.46 -2.01 23.62
CA VAL A 111 -3.41 -1.19 22.86
C VAL A 111 -2.77 -0.73 21.55
N LEU A 112 -3.37 -1.09 20.42
CA LEU A 112 -3.06 -0.46 19.13
C LEU A 112 -3.95 0.77 18.99
N TYR A 113 -3.35 1.94 18.83
CA TYR A 113 -4.05 3.19 18.58
C TYR A 113 -3.65 3.74 17.21
N GLU A 114 -4.65 4.14 16.44
CA GLU A 114 -4.52 4.76 15.14
C GLU A 114 -5.34 6.04 15.07
N CYS A 115 -4.76 7.09 14.46
CA CYS A 115 -5.46 8.33 14.19
C CYS A 115 -4.98 8.91 12.85
N VAL A 116 -5.94 9.14 11.95
CA VAL A 116 -5.73 9.77 10.65
C VAL A 116 -6.43 11.12 10.67
N MET A 117 -5.66 12.16 10.40
CA MET A 117 -6.13 13.54 10.32
C MET A 117 -5.83 14.16 8.97
N PHE A 118 -6.78 14.95 8.48
CA PHE A 118 -6.60 15.77 7.28
C PHE A 118 -7.05 17.20 7.55
N ALA A 119 -6.15 18.16 7.31
CA ALA A 119 -6.43 19.59 7.51
C ALA A 119 -6.97 19.94 8.92
N GLY A 120 -6.53 19.21 9.95
CA GLY A 120 -6.95 19.41 11.34
C GLY A 120 -8.23 18.66 11.75
N THR A 121 -8.91 18.00 10.80
CA THR A 121 -10.06 17.13 11.07
C THR A 121 -9.60 15.70 11.28
N ILE A 122 -10.19 15.01 12.26
CA ILE A 122 -9.99 13.57 12.46
C ILE A 122 -10.89 12.83 11.47
N GLU A 123 -10.28 12.16 10.48
CA GLU A 123 -10.96 11.36 9.46
C GLU A 123 -11.26 9.95 9.98
N ALA A 124 -10.29 9.34 10.66
CA ALA A 124 -10.43 8.03 11.29
C ALA A 124 -9.68 8.01 12.62
N GLU A 125 -10.24 7.34 13.62
CA GLU A 125 -9.60 7.14 14.92
C GLU A 125 -10.07 5.80 15.48
N VAL A 126 -9.13 4.91 15.80
CA VAL A 126 -9.41 3.55 16.23
C VAL A 126 -8.48 3.16 17.38
N ALA A 127 -9.03 2.48 18.39
CA ALA A 127 -8.26 1.84 19.45
C ALA A 127 -8.66 0.37 19.56
N LEU A 128 -7.72 -0.53 19.30
CA LEU A 128 -7.84 -1.96 19.54
C LEU A 128 -7.16 -2.31 20.86
N VAL A 129 -7.93 -2.79 21.82
CA VAL A 129 -7.44 -3.16 23.16
C VAL A 129 -7.40 -4.67 23.28
N CYS A 130 -6.24 -5.23 23.63
CA CYS A 130 -6.05 -6.61 24.02
C CYS A 130 -5.68 -6.69 25.51
N THR A 131 -6.42 -7.50 26.25
CA THR A 131 -6.15 -7.85 27.65
C THR A 131 -5.94 -9.36 27.76
N ALA A 132 -5.60 -9.84 28.96
CA ALA A 132 -5.54 -11.27 29.24
C ALA A 132 -6.90 -11.98 29.07
N THR A 133 -8.01 -11.25 29.13
CA THR A 133 -9.37 -11.82 29.12
C THR A 133 -10.11 -11.61 27.80
N GLY A 134 -9.60 -10.77 26.89
CA GLY A 134 -10.28 -10.55 25.63
C GLY A 134 -9.72 -9.42 24.79
N THR A 135 -10.44 -9.12 23.71
CA THR A 135 -10.13 -8.04 22.79
C THR A 135 -11.38 -7.22 22.56
N ARG A 136 -11.23 -5.90 22.49
CA ARG A 136 -12.31 -4.98 22.11
C ARG A 136 -11.81 -3.90 21.17
N VAL A 137 -12.70 -3.43 20.30
CA VAL A 137 -12.44 -2.30 19.41
C VAL A 137 -13.22 -1.08 19.89
N CYS A 138 -12.60 0.09 19.79
CA CYS A 138 -13.28 1.38 19.90
C CYS A 138 -12.97 2.17 18.64
N ASP A 139 -13.98 2.37 17.82
CA ASP A 139 -13.88 3.11 16.55
C ASP A 139 -14.72 4.38 16.68
N ARG A 140 -14.13 5.53 16.35
CA ARG A 140 -14.80 6.83 16.40
C ARG A 140 -16.07 6.87 15.55
N ALA A 141 -16.16 6.11 14.47
CA ALA A 141 -17.36 6.04 13.64
C ALA A 141 -18.58 5.49 14.41
N THR A 142 -18.35 4.67 15.44
CA THR A 142 -19.41 3.98 16.20
C THR A 142 -19.44 4.35 17.69
N ALA A 143 -18.34 4.90 18.21
CA ALA A 143 -18.17 5.16 19.63
C ALA A 143 -18.70 6.54 20.04
N ARG A 144 -19.29 6.59 21.24
CA ARG A 144 -19.67 7.86 21.90
C ARG A 144 -18.50 8.58 22.56
N THR A 145 -17.42 7.84 22.81
CA THR A 145 -16.22 8.32 23.49
C THR A 145 -15.04 8.22 22.52
N SER A 146 -14.15 9.21 22.53
CA SER A 146 -12.95 9.18 21.69
C SER A 146 -12.11 7.92 21.99
N PRO A 147 -11.69 7.17 20.96
CA PRO A 147 -10.80 6.02 21.12
C PRO A 147 -9.50 6.33 21.85
N LEU A 148 -8.96 7.55 21.74
CA LEU A 148 -7.80 7.99 22.52
C LEU A 148 -8.07 7.94 24.03
N ILE A 149 -9.21 8.48 24.47
CA ILE A 149 -9.61 8.47 25.89
C ILE A 149 -9.75 7.03 26.37
N VAL A 150 -10.42 6.21 25.57
CA VAL A 150 -10.64 4.79 25.86
C VAL A 150 -9.33 4.00 25.97
N MET A 151 -8.35 4.29 25.11
CA MET A 151 -6.99 3.74 25.21
C MET A 151 -6.35 4.16 26.53
N LEU A 152 -6.32 5.47 26.83
CA LEU A 152 -5.64 6.02 27.99
C LEU A 152 -6.22 5.45 29.28
N GLU A 153 -7.54 5.39 29.41
CA GLU A 153 -8.20 4.83 30.59
C GLU A 153 -7.83 3.36 30.83
N VAL A 154 -7.76 2.54 29.77
CA VAL A 154 -7.32 1.15 29.87
C VAL A 154 -5.89 1.03 30.33
N LEU A 155 -5.02 1.91 29.85
CA LEU A 155 -3.63 1.96 30.27
C LEU A 155 -3.46 2.54 31.69
N GLY A 156 -4.56 2.89 32.37
CA GLY A 156 -4.53 3.50 33.71
C GLY A 156 -4.12 4.98 33.68
N ALA A 157 -4.12 5.60 32.51
CA ALA A 157 -3.89 7.03 32.35
C ALA A 157 -5.20 7.81 32.46
N ARG A 158 -5.13 9.02 33.05
CA ARG A 158 -6.27 9.95 33.14
C ARG A 158 -5.88 11.27 32.49
N PRO A 159 -6.26 11.50 31.22
CA PRO A 159 -6.01 12.77 30.58
C PRO A 159 -6.83 13.89 31.23
N ARG A 160 -6.25 15.08 31.41
CA ARG A 160 -7.00 16.27 31.87
C ARG A 160 -7.65 17.03 30.71
N GLN A 161 -7.19 16.79 29.49
CA GLN A 161 -7.69 17.37 28.24
C GLN A 161 -7.74 16.30 27.15
N TRP A 162 -8.44 16.56 26.05
CA TRP A 162 -8.51 15.61 24.93
C TRP A 162 -7.15 15.35 24.27
N LEU A 163 -6.17 16.23 24.51
CA LEU A 163 -4.84 16.16 23.95
C LEU A 163 -3.92 15.22 24.75
N PHE A 164 -3.17 14.37 24.05
CA PHE A 164 -2.09 13.59 24.61
C PHE A 164 -0.75 14.12 24.06
N PRO A 165 -0.06 15.03 24.76
CA PRO A 165 1.14 15.72 24.26
C PRO A 165 2.24 14.82 23.67
N PRO A 166 2.44 13.57 24.14
CA PRO A 166 3.37 12.66 23.48
C PRO A 166 3.09 12.39 22.00
N HIS A 167 1.85 12.56 21.51
CA HIS A 167 1.53 12.46 20.08
C HIS A 167 1.90 13.72 19.27
N GLU A 168 2.20 14.84 19.92
CA GLU A 168 2.56 16.10 19.24
C GLU A 168 4.04 16.19 18.89
N ARG A 169 4.86 15.25 19.37
CA ARG A 169 6.31 15.24 19.16
C ARG A 169 6.71 13.95 18.45
N PRO A 170 7.69 14.01 17.53
CA PRO A 170 8.26 12.80 16.99
C PRO A 170 8.89 11.98 18.11
N PHE A 171 8.55 10.70 18.17
CA PHE A 171 9.16 9.77 19.11
C PHE A 171 10.59 9.44 18.66
N PRO A 172 11.56 9.36 19.59
CA PRO A 172 12.99 9.24 19.26
C PRO A 172 13.41 7.87 18.68
N HIS A 173 12.51 6.89 18.60
CA HIS A 173 12.81 5.52 18.16
C HIS A 173 11.71 4.94 17.27
N HIS A 174 11.79 5.19 15.96
CA HIS A 174 10.92 4.53 15.01
C HIS A 174 11.35 3.07 14.83
N LEU A 175 10.38 2.18 14.56
CA LEU A 175 10.69 0.86 14.07
C LEU A 175 11.38 0.98 12.71
N ASP A 176 12.66 0.63 12.70
CA ASP A 176 13.46 0.40 11.50
C ASP A 176 14.03 -1.01 11.59
N ALA A 177 13.49 -1.92 10.79
CA ALA A 177 13.94 -3.30 10.71
C ALA A 177 14.67 -3.50 9.37
N PRO A 178 15.88 -4.09 9.37
CA PRO A 178 16.61 -4.30 8.13
C PRO A 178 15.81 -5.20 7.17
N PRO A 179 15.87 -4.98 5.84
CA PRO A 179 15.05 -5.71 4.87
C PRO A 179 15.14 -7.24 4.98
N GLN A 180 16.31 -7.77 5.33
CA GLN A 180 16.52 -9.20 5.54
C GLN A 180 15.74 -9.75 6.75
N GLN A 181 15.58 -8.94 7.78
CA GLN A 181 14.74 -9.27 8.94
C GLN A 181 13.26 -9.19 8.56
N LEU A 182 12.86 -8.16 7.80
CA LEU A 182 11.48 -8.00 7.33
C LEU A 182 11.06 -9.12 6.39
N ALA A 183 11.90 -9.53 5.44
CA ALA A 183 11.62 -10.66 4.56
C ALA A 183 11.25 -11.90 5.38
N ARG A 184 11.98 -12.20 6.45
CA ARG A 184 11.74 -13.37 7.32
C ARG A 184 10.50 -13.27 8.21
N LEU A 185 9.93 -12.08 8.36
CA LEU A 185 8.86 -11.81 9.32
C LEU A 185 7.57 -11.35 8.65
N SER A 186 7.61 -10.62 7.55
CA SER A 186 6.44 -10.05 6.89
C SER A 186 6.05 -10.90 5.69
N PRO A 187 4.88 -11.56 5.69
CA PRO A 187 4.33 -12.19 4.49
C PRO A 187 4.27 -11.24 3.29
N SER A 188 3.80 -10.01 3.50
CA SER A 188 3.67 -9.04 2.42
C SER A 188 5.02 -8.63 1.82
N HIS A 189 6.09 -8.63 2.63
CA HIS A 189 7.44 -8.43 2.12
C HIS A 189 7.99 -9.70 1.46
N ALA A 190 7.81 -10.87 2.09
CA ALA A 190 8.29 -12.15 1.59
C ALA A 190 7.73 -12.48 0.20
N PHE A 191 6.44 -12.24 -0.05
CA PHE A 191 5.82 -12.60 -1.34
C PHE A 191 6.33 -11.78 -2.53
N ARG A 192 7.00 -10.65 -2.27
CA ARG A 192 7.63 -9.81 -3.31
C ARG A 192 9.00 -10.33 -3.73
N HIS A 193 9.66 -11.13 -2.89
CA HIS A 193 11.01 -11.64 -3.12
C HIS A 193 11.00 -13.13 -3.40
N ASP A 194 11.89 -13.61 -4.26
CA ASP A 194 11.97 -15.02 -4.66
C ASP A 194 12.65 -15.91 -3.58
N ASP A 195 12.17 -15.84 -2.34
CA ASP A 195 12.64 -16.66 -1.21
C ASP A 195 11.53 -17.61 -0.73
N LEU A 196 11.46 -18.76 -1.40
CA LEU A 196 10.42 -19.76 -1.17
C LEU A 196 10.51 -20.39 0.24
N ASP A 197 11.71 -20.52 0.80
CA ASP A 197 11.92 -21.10 2.12
C ASP A 197 11.33 -20.21 3.22
N VAL A 198 11.48 -18.89 3.08
CA VAL A 198 10.86 -17.91 3.95
C VAL A 198 9.35 -17.92 3.82
N VAL A 199 8.83 -17.97 2.58
CA VAL A 199 7.39 -18.10 2.33
C VAL A 199 6.82 -19.35 3.01
N ASP A 200 7.49 -20.49 2.87
CA ASP A 200 7.08 -21.75 3.50
C ASP A 200 7.10 -21.67 5.02
N ALA A 201 8.13 -21.05 5.60
CA ALA A 201 8.22 -20.84 7.04
C ALA A 201 7.06 -19.97 7.56
N LEU A 202 6.68 -18.91 6.83
CA LEU A 202 5.59 -18.02 7.20
C LEU A 202 4.23 -18.70 7.07
N ILE A 203 3.99 -19.46 6.00
CA ILE A 203 2.77 -20.27 5.83
C ILE A 203 2.65 -21.29 6.98
N HIS A 204 3.74 -22.00 7.29
CA HIS A 204 3.77 -22.96 8.39
C HIS A 204 3.51 -22.31 9.76
N ARG A 205 3.91 -21.04 9.92
CA ARG A 205 3.65 -20.25 11.13
C ARG A 205 2.21 -19.74 11.21
N GLY A 206 1.38 -19.96 10.19
CA GLY A 206 -0.02 -19.55 10.14
C GLY A 206 -0.24 -18.18 9.50
N ALA A 207 0.61 -17.79 8.55
CA ALA A 207 0.42 -16.55 7.78
C ALA A 207 -0.94 -16.55 7.11
N GLU A 208 -1.63 -15.41 7.19
CA GLU A 208 -2.91 -15.24 6.51
C GLU A 208 -2.68 -15.12 5.01
N LEU A 209 -3.32 -16.01 4.26
CA LEU A 209 -3.29 -16.01 2.82
C LEU A 209 -4.55 -15.32 2.30
N THR A 210 -4.36 -14.21 1.60
CA THR A 210 -5.44 -13.39 1.04
C THR A 210 -5.26 -13.26 -0.47
N GLY A 211 -6.27 -12.71 -1.16
CA GLY A 211 -6.10 -12.32 -2.57
C GLY A 211 -4.92 -11.37 -2.77
N ALA A 212 -4.70 -10.45 -1.82
CA ALA A 212 -3.56 -9.55 -1.83
C ALA A 212 -2.22 -10.29 -1.79
N SER A 213 -2.12 -11.42 -1.06
CA SER A 213 -0.92 -12.26 -1.04
C SER A 213 -0.56 -12.76 -2.45
N LEU A 214 -1.57 -13.20 -3.21
CA LEU A 214 -1.38 -13.62 -4.60
C LEU A 214 -1.07 -12.42 -5.52
N CYS A 215 -1.73 -11.27 -5.33
CA CYS A 215 -1.43 -10.06 -6.10
C CYS A 215 0.04 -9.66 -5.94
N GLN A 216 0.57 -9.64 -4.72
CA GLN A 216 1.98 -9.28 -4.48
C GLN A 216 2.93 -10.23 -5.22
N ALA A 217 2.73 -11.55 -5.10
CA ALA A 217 3.57 -12.53 -5.80
C ALA A 217 3.44 -12.45 -7.33
N ALA A 218 2.23 -12.24 -7.84
CA ALA A 218 1.95 -12.15 -9.27
C ALA A 218 2.55 -10.87 -9.88
N GLU A 219 2.45 -9.74 -9.18
CA GLU A 219 2.96 -8.42 -9.59
C GLU A 219 4.48 -8.36 -9.62
N HIS A 220 5.16 -9.13 -8.77
CA HIS A 220 6.61 -9.23 -8.77
C HIS A 220 7.11 -10.34 -9.70
N GLY A 221 6.20 -11.04 -10.40
CA GLY A 221 6.56 -12.03 -11.40
C GLY A 221 7.17 -13.31 -10.81
N ASN A 222 6.75 -13.71 -9.61
CA ASN A 222 7.28 -14.87 -8.87
C ASN A 222 6.36 -16.11 -9.02
N PRO A 223 6.41 -16.88 -10.13
CA PRO A 223 5.49 -17.98 -10.36
C PRO A 223 5.62 -19.10 -9.32
N ALA A 224 6.81 -19.36 -8.78
CA ALA A 224 7.01 -20.38 -7.73
C ALA A 224 6.23 -20.04 -6.45
N ILE A 225 6.22 -18.76 -6.07
CA ILE A 225 5.47 -18.28 -4.91
C ILE A 225 3.97 -18.29 -5.21
N VAL A 226 3.54 -17.84 -6.39
CA VAL A 226 2.13 -17.93 -6.81
C VAL A 226 1.63 -19.37 -6.70
N GLU A 227 2.38 -20.33 -7.25
CA GLU A 227 2.02 -21.75 -7.20
C GLU A 227 1.96 -22.26 -5.76
N ARG A 228 2.91 -21.86 -4.90
CA ARG A 228 2.93 -22.23 -3.49
C ARG A 228 1.72 -21.70 -2.73
N LEU A 229 1.39 -20.42 -2.92
CA LEU A 229 0.25 -19.77 -2.28
C LEU A 229 -1.07 -20.42 -2.71
N LEU A 230 -1.24 -20.73 -4.00
CA LEU A 230 -2.41 -21.45 -4.50
C LEU A 230 -2.53 -22.84 -3.87
N ARG A 231 -1.43 -23.60 -3.78
CA ARG A 231 -1.42 -24.91 -3.10
C ARG A 231 -1.75 -24.82 -1.62
N ALA A 232 -1.34 -23.74 -0.97
CA ALA A 232 -1.64 -23.47 0.43
C ALA A 232 -3.07 -22.93 0.65
N GLY A 233 -3.87 -22.78 -0.42
CA GLY A 233 -5.27 -22.39 -0.35
C GLY A 233 -5.50 -20.87 -0.35
N ALA A 234 -4.54 -20.07 -0.83
CA ALA A 234 -4.76 -18.64 -1.03
C ALA A 234 -5.97 -18.41 -1.96
N PRO A 235 -6.93 -17.56 -1.58
CA PRO A 235 -8.16 -17.40 -2.34
C PRO A 235 -7.93 -16.57 -3.60
N LEU A 236 -8.55 -17.00 -4.71
CA LEU A 236 -8.73 -16.15 -5.87
C LEU A 236 -9.82 -15.12 -5.56
N ALA A 237 -9.44 -13.86 -5.46
CA ALA A 237 -10.37 -12.77 -5.17
C ALA A 237 -10.64 -11.95 -6.44
N PRO A 238 -11.83 -11.35 -6.57
CA PRO A 238 -12.09 -10.38 -7.62
C PRO A 238 -11.40 -9.04 -7.31
N PHE A 239 -11.49 -8.09 -8.25
CA PHE A 239 -11.05 -6.71 -8.06
C PHE A 239 -11.54 -6.13 -6.72
N PRO A 240 -10.68 -5.40 -5.96
CA PRO A 240 -9.33 -4.95 -6.32
C PRO A 240 -8.21 -5.99 -6.08
N ASP A 241 -8.51 -7.13 -5.48
CA ASP A 241 -7.52 -8.18 -5.17
C ASP A 241 -7.42 -9.24 -6.29
N ASP A 242 -7.65 -8.83 -7.54
CA ASP A 242 -7.55 -9.70 -8.71
C ASP A 242 -6.07 -9.96 -9.05
N ALA A 243 -5.55 -11.09 -8.57
CA ALA A 243 -4.17 -11.48 -8.82
C ALA A 243 -3.84 -11.66 -10.31
N LEU A 244 -4.82 -12.03 -11.15
CA LEU A 244 -4.61 -12.17 -12.60
C LEU A 244 -4.40 -10.81 -13.25
N GLY A 245 -5.15 -9.79 -12.80
CA GLY A 245 -4.97 -8.39 -13.18
C GLY A 245 -3.62 -7.80 -12.78
N HIS A 246 -2.92 -8.45 -11.84
CA HIS A 246 -1.60 -8.07 -11.34
C HIS A 246 -0.47 -8.93 -11.92
N ALA A 247 -0.73 -9.93 -12.76
CA ALA A 247 0.30 -10.87 -13.19
C ALA A 247 1.34 -10.23 -14.14
N ALA A 248 2.54 -9.98 -13.61
CA ALA A 248 3.65 -9.38 -14.37
C ALA A 248 4.22 -10.30 -15.45
N THR A 249 4.04 -11.62 -15.31
CA THR A 249 4.56 -12.60 -16.25
C THR A 249 3.46 -13.53 -16.77
N PRO A 250 3.59 -14.02 -18.02
CA PRO A 250 2.74 -15.08 -18.56
C PRO A 250 2.74 -16.36 -17.72
N ALA A 251 3.82 -16.64 -16.98
CA ALA A 251 3.90 -17.80 -16.09
C ALA A 251 2.95 -17.67 -14.89
N CYS A 252 2.96 -16.52 -14.21
CA CYS A 252 2.01 -16.22 -13.14
C CYS A 252 0.56 -16.27 -13.65
N ALA A 253 0.29 -15.64 -14.81
CA ALA A 253 -1.05 -15.63 -15.40
C ALA A 253 -1.57 -17.04 -15.71
N ARG A 254 -0.73 -17.93 -16.26
CA ARG A 254 -1.10 -19.33 -16.53
C ARG A 254 -1.43 -20.10 -15.26
N LEU A 255 -0.67 -19.92 -14.18
CA LEU A 255 -0.94 -20.57 -12.90
C LEU A 255 -2.29 -20.13 -12.33
N LEU A 256 -2.58 -18.83 -12.37
CA LEU A 256 -3.83 -18.27 -11.88
C LEU A 256 -5.04 -18.72 -12.71
N LEU A 257 -4.93 -18.71 -14.04
CA LEU A 257 -5.96 -19.25 -14.94
C LEU A 257 -6.21 -20.74 -14.70
N ALA A 258 -5.14 -21.53 -14.53
CA ALA A 258 -5.25 -22.96 -14.23
C ALA A 258 -5.90 -23.24 -12.87
N ALA A 259 -5.75 -22.32 -11.91
CA ALA A 259 -6.44 -22.37 -10.62
C ALA A 259 -7.91 -21.89 -10.67
N GLY A 260 -8.39 -21.45 -11.84
CA GLY A 260 -9.77 -21.04 -12.06
C GLY A 260 -10.01 -19.53 -12.02
N ALA A 261 -8.96 -18.70 -12.06
CA ALA A 261 -9.14 -17.26 -12.24
C ALA A 261 -9.75 -16.97 -13.61
N THR A 262 -10.66 -16.01 -13.68
CA THR A 262 -11.32 -15.61 -14.92
C THR A 262 -10.78 -14.27 -15.40
N ALA A 263 -10.38 -14.18 -16.66
CA ALA A 263 -10.01 -12.92 -17.28
C ALA A 263 -11.24 -12.22 -17.85
N ASP A 264 -11.45 -10.95 -17.48
CA ASP A 264 -12.44 -10.08 -18.10
C ASP A 264 -11.78 -8.79 -18.65
N ALA A 265 -12.60 -7.87 -19.14
CA ALA A 265 -12.11 -6.59 -19.67
C ALA A 265 -11.36 -5.75 -18.62
N ARG A 266 -11.71 -5.86 -17.32
CA ARG A 266 -11.04 -5.14 -16.23
C ARG A 266 -9.69 -5.77 -15.92
N THR A 267 -9.62 -7.11 -15.88
CA THR A 267 -8.36 -7.85 -15.75
C THR A 267 -7.39 -7.45 -16.88
N LEU A 268 -7.88 -7.42 -18.13
CA LEU A 268 -7.07 -7.03 -19.29
C LEU A 268 -6.64 -5.56 -19.21
N ALA A 269 -7.54 -4.65 -18.80
CA ALA A 269 -7.19 -3.25 -18.59
C ALA A 269 -6.13 -3.07 -17.50
N SER A 270 -6.23 -3.82 -16.40
CA SER A 270 -5.26 -3.77 -15.29
C SER A 270 -3.85 -4.20 -15.74
N VAL A 271 -3.70 -5.38 -16.36
CA VAL A 271 -2.38 -5.83 -16.85
C VAL A 271 -1.81 -4.88 -17.91
N THR A 272 -2.69 -4.29 -18.72
CA THR A 272 -2.33 -3.33 -19.77
C THR A 272 -1.82 -2.02 -19.17
N TRP A 273 -2.54 -1.45 -18.21
CA TRP A 273 -2.15 -0.23 -17.49
C TRP A 273 -0.79 -0.38 -16.79
N ARG A 274 -0.51 -1.57 -16.26
CA ARG A 274 0.77 -1.93 -15.63
C ARG A 274 1.91 -2.13 -16.63
N GLY A 275 1.61 -2.17 -17.93
CA GLY A 275 2.61 -2.37 -18.98
C GLY A 275 3.03 -3.83 -19.19
N PHE A 276 2.29 -4.80 -18.65
CA PHE A 276 2.58 -6.23 -18.77
C PHE A 276 2.16 -6.78 -20.15
N ALA A 277 2.82 -6.31 -21.21
CA ALA A 277 2.43 -6.53 -22.59
C ALA A 277 2.31 -8.01 -22.98
N ASP A 278 3.22 -8.87 -22.53
CA ASP A 278 3.19 -10.30 -22.85
C ASP A 278 2.08 -11.03 -22.07
N THR A 279 1.78 -10.61 -20.84
CA THR A 279 0.60 -11.09 -20.13
C THR A 279 -0.67 -10.64 -20.85
N ALA A 280 -0.75 -9.38 -21.28
CA ALA A 280 -1.91 -8.89 -22.03
C ALA A 280 -2.13 -9.69 -23.33
N ARG A 281 -1.06 -10.01 -24.08
CA ARG A 281 -1.13 -10.91 -25.24
C ARG A 281 -1.69 -12.27 -24.86
N LEU A 282 -1.14 -12.89 -23.81
CA LEU A 282 -1.61 -14.19 -23.34
C LEU A 282 -3.11 -14.18 -23.01
N LEU A 283 -3.60 -13.15 -22.33
CA LEU A 283 -5.01 -13.04 -21.99
C LEU A 283 -5.89 -12.91 -23.23
N ILE A 284 -5.46 -12.11 -24.22
CA ILE A 284 -6.15 -11.96 -25.51
C ILE A 284 -6.18 -13.28 -26.27
N ASP A 285 -5.04 -13.98 -26.35
CA ASP A 285 -4.91 -15.27 -27.03
C ASP A 285 -5.76 -16.36 -26.33
N SER A 286 -6.01 -16.20 -25.03
CA SER A 286 -6.90 -17.06 -24.24
C SER A 286 -8.39 -16.71 -24.40
N GLY A 287 -8.73 -15.77 -25.27
CA GLY A 287 -10.10 -15.40 -25.60
C GLY A 287 -10.71 -14.27 -24.75
N THR A 288 -9.89 -13.54 -23.99
CA THR A 288 -10.39 -12.37 -23.23
C THR A 288 -10.93 -11.31 -24.20
N PRO A 289 -12.17 -10.81 -24.04
CA PRO A 289 -12.73 -9.82 -24.94
C PRO A 289 -11.89 -8.54 -25.01
N VAL A 290 -11.70 -8.03 -26.22
CA VAL A 290 -10.91 -6.82 -26.49
C VAL A 290 -11.82 -5.70 -26.94
N ASP A 291 -11.87 -4.64 -26.13
CA ASP A 291 -12.42 -3.33 -26.51
C ASP A 291 -11.26 -2.33 -26.59
N LEU A 292 -10.87 -1.96 -27.82
CA LEU A 292 -9.73 -1.07 -28.07
C LEU A 292 -9.98 0.37 -27.59
N ALA A 293 -11.24 0.82 -27.57
CA ALA A 293 -11.56 2.15 -27.06
C ALA A 293 -11.38 2.18 -25.53
N ALA A 294 -11.88 1.15 -24.84
CA ALA A 294 -11.71 1.02 -23.39
C ALA A 294 -10.24 0.78 -22.99
N LEU A 295 -9.45 0.11 -23.82
CA LEU A 295 -8.02 -0.15 -23.58
C LEU A 295 -7.09 0.98 -24.02
N TRP A 296 -7.60 2.03 -24.67
CA TRP A 296 -6.76 3.12 -25.19
C TRP A 296 -5.91 3.76 -24.10
N GLU A 297 -6.54 4.27 -23.04
CA GLU A 297 -5.80 4.92 -21.95
C GLU A 297 -4.88 3.95 -21.19
N PRO A 298 -5.34 2.74 -20.78
CA PRO A 298 -4.45 1.74 -20.19
C PRO A 298 -3.23 1.42 -21.05
N ALA A 299 -3.41 1.22 -22.37
CA ALA A 299 -2.32 0.86 -23.28
C ALA A 299 -1.32 1.99 -23.45
N VAL A 300 -1.80 3.22 -23.54
CA VAL A 300 -0.96 4.41 -23.62
C VAL A 300 -0.18 4.62 -22.31
N GLN A 301 -0.85 4.58 -21.16
CA GLN A 301 -0.22 4.79 -19.85
C GLN A 301 0.76 3.68 -19.48
N GLY A 302 0.40 2.42 -19.79
CA GLY A 302 1.27 1.26 -19.56
C GLY A 302 2.37 1.09 -20.60
N GLY A 303 2.32 1.82 -21.73
CA GLY A 303 3.29 1.67 -22.80
C GLY A 303 3.12 0.37 -23.63
N VAL A 304 1.92 -0.21 -23.64
CA VAL A 304 1.62 -1.48 -24.35
C VAL A 304 1.46 -1.20 -25.85
N ARG A 305 2.60 -1.10 -26.53
CA ARG A 305 2.72 -0.66 -27.93
C ARG A 305 1.78 -1.37 -28.90
N PHE A 306 1.69 -2.70 -28.85
CA PHE A 306 0.90 -3.45 -29.83
C PHE A 306 -0.60 -3.12 -29.79
N LEU A 307 -1.13 -2.76 -28.61
CA LEU A 307 -2.53 -2.34 -28.46
C LEU A 307 -2.73 -0.92 -28.99
N VAL A 308 -1.78 -0.02 -28.77
CA VAL A 308 -1.81 1.34 -29.34
C VAL A 308 -1.72 1.28 -30.87
N GLU A 309 -0.80 0.48 -31.43
CA GLU A 309 -0.68 0.26 -32.87
C GLU A 309 -1.99 -0.32 -33.45
N ARG A 310 -2.57 -1.32 -32.79
CA ARG A 310 -3.84 -1.93 -33.22
C ARG A 310 -4.99 -0.91 -33.18
N ALA A 311 -5.07 -0.06 -32.15
CA ALA A 311 -6.08 0.99 -32.08
C ALA A 311 -5.90 2.03 -33.19
N LEU A 312 -4.67 2.49 -33.45
CA LEU A 312 -4.36 3.46 -34.51
C LEU A 312 -4.59 2.91 -35.92
N ALA A 313 -4.43 1.60 -36.13
CA ALA A 313 -4.65 0.93 -37.40
C ALA A 313 -6.13 0.63 -37.70
N THR A 314 -7.05 0.96 -36.78
CA THR A 314 -8.49 0.71 -36.91
C THR A 314 -9.27 2.01 -36.75
N ASP A 315 -10.57 1.99 -37.07
CA ASP A 315 -11.49 3.10 -36.80
C ASP A 315 -11.97 3.12 -35.33
N ALA A 316 -11.15 2.61 -34.40
CA ALA A 316 -11.47 2.67 -32.98
C ALA A 316 -11.63 4.14 -32.54
N PRO A 317 -12.71 4.50 -31.84
CA PRO A 317 -12.95 5.87 -31.41
C PRO A 317 -12.04 6.24 -30.24
N VAL A 318 -10.81 6.64 -30.54
CA VAL A 318 -9.78 6.98 -29.55
C VAL A 318 -9.39 8.45 -29.58
N ASP A 319 -9.21 9.04 -28.40
CA ASP A 319 -8.73 10.43 -28.25
C ASP A 319 -7.19 10.45 -28.36
N ARG A 320 -6.70 10.70 -29.58
CA ARG A 320 -5.27 10.69 -29.90
C ARG A 320 -4.50 11.84 -29.24
N PRO A 321 -4.97 13.11 -29.24
CA PRO A 321 -4.34 14.19 -28.48
C PRO A 321 -4.23 13.88 -26.98
N ARG A 322 -5.30 13.35 -26.37
CA ARG A 322 -5.25 12.91 -24.97
C ARG A 322 -4.25 11.78 -24.77
N GLY A 323 -4.17 10.84 -25.71
CA GLY A 323 -3.16 9.79 -25.72
C GLY A 323 -1.73 10.33 -25.73
N LEU A 324 -1.44 11.37 -26.53
CA LEU A 324 -0.10 11.98 -26.55
C LEU A 324 0.25 12.63 -25.20
N LEU A 325 -0.70 13.34 -24.60
CA LEU A 325 -0.54 13.91 -23.26
C LEU A 325 -0.29 12.82 -22.21
N LEU A 326 -1.06 11.73 -22.23
CA LEU A 326 -0.88 10.60 -21.33
C LEU A 326 0.48 9.92 -21.53
N ALA A 327 0.86 9.60 -22.75
CA ALA A 327 2.18 9.02 -23.05
C ALA A 327 3.32 9.91 -22.53
N THR A 328 3.13 11.23 -22.58
CA THR A 328 4.09 12.20 -22.07
C THR A 328 4.15 12.21 -20.55
N VAL A 329 2.99 12.24 -19.87
CA VAL A 329 2.90 12.25 -18.39
C VAL A 329 3.47 10.96 -17.78
N TYR A 330 3.30 9.81 -18.46
CA TYR A 330 3.74 8.50 -17.96
C TYR A 330 5.12 8.07 -18.49
N ASP A 331 5.91 9.01 -19.05
CA ASP A 331 7.23 8.78 -19.64
C ASP A 331 7.30 7.57 -20.58
N ARG A 332 6.44 7.59 -21.62
CA ARG A 332 6.33 6.53 -22.63
C ARG A 332 6.88 6.99 -23.98
N PRO A 333 8.20 7.15 -24.14
CA PRO A 333 8.79 7.72 -25.35
C PRO A 333 8.44 6.93 -26.62
N ALA A 334 8.39 5.60 -26.56
CA ALA A 334 8.01 4.77 -27.70
C ALA A 334 6.54 4.97 -28.15
N ILE A 335 5.64 5.33 -27.23
CA ILE A 335 4.24 5.65 -27.56
C ILE A 335 4.14 7.08 -28.09
N VAL A 336 4.89 8.03 -27.51
CA VAL A 336 5.00 9.40 -28.04
C VAL A 336 5.47 9.36 -29.50
N GLU A 337 6.55 8.61 -29.79
CA GLU A 337 7.06 8.45 -31.15
C GLU A 337 6.00 7.91 -32.11
N LEU A 338 5.29 6.86 -31.69
CA LEU A 338 4.23 6.24 -32.47
C LEU A 338 3.09 7.23 -32.78
N LEU A 339 2.67 8.04 -31.80
CA LEU A 339 1.59 9.01 -31.98
C LEU A 339 2.02 10.19 -32.87
N LEU A 340 3.25 10.68 -32.73
CA LEU A 340 3.80 11.72 -33.61
C LEU A 340 3.91 11.21 -35.05
N ALA A 341 4.38 9.97 -35.24
CA ALA A 341 4.42 9.31 -36.55
C ALA A 341 3.02 9.11 -37.16
N ALA A 342 1.99 8.94 -36.33
CA ALA A 342 0.60 8.90 -36.74
C ALA A 342 -0.01 10.30 -37.02
N GLY A 343 0.80 11.36 -37.00
CA GLY A 343 0.41 12.73 -37.32
C GLY A 343 -0.28 13.49 -36.18
N VAL A 344 -0.25 12.96 -34.95
CA VAL A 344 -0.77 13.67 -33.78
C VAL A 344 0.15 14.86 -33.49
N ARG A 345 -0.41 16.07 -33.47
CA ARG A 345 0.39 17.28 -33.19
C ARG A 345 0.66 17.41 -31.70
N PRO A 346 1.87 17.81 -31.28
CA PRO A 346 2.14 18.23 -29.91
C PRO A 346 1.16 19.31 -29.45
N THR A 347 0.71 19.24 -28.20
CA THR A 347 -0.10 20.29 -27.57
C THR A 347 0.74 21.06 -26.53
N PRO A 348 0.36 22.30 -26.18
CA PRO A 348 1.00 23.05 -25.10
C PRO A 348 1.02 22.29 -23.78
N GLU A 349 -0.05 21.55 -23.47
CA GLU A 349 -0.15 20.74 -22.25
C GLU A 349 0.86 19.60 -22.23
N ALA A 350 1.08 18.92 -23.36
CA ALA A 350 2.07 17.85 -23.47
C ALA A 350 3.50 18.41 -23.29
N LEU A 351 3.81 19.54 -23.92
CA LEU A 351 5.11 20.23 -23.74
C LEU A 351 5.34 20.65 -22.28
N ALA A 352 4.32 21.25 -21.66
CA ALA A 352 4.38 21.68 -20.26
C ALA A 352 4.54 20.48 -19.31
N ALA A 353 3.85 19.36 -19.56
CA ALA A 353 4.01 18.13 -18.79
C ALA A 353 5.42 17.57 -18.90
N ALA A 354 5.96 17.43 -20.12
CA ALA A 354 7.33 16.93 -20.33
C ALA A 354 8.38 17.81 -19.64
N ALA A 355 8.21 19.14 -19.67
CA ALA A 355 9.13 20.06 -19.01
C ALA A 355 9.01 20.05 -17.48
N ARG A 356 7.78 20.00 -16.95
CA ARG A 356 7.49 19.95 -15.51
C ARG A 356 8.04 18.68 -14.85
N ASP A 357 7.95 17.54 -15.56
CA ASP A 357 8.32 16.22 -15.04
C ASP A 357 9.74 15.78 -15.47
N ASP A 358 10.51 16.69 -16.09
CA ASP A 358 11.88 16.45 -16.59
C ASP A 358 12.04 15.27 -17.58
N HIS A 359 10.99 15.01 -18.38
CA HIS A 359 11.02 14.02 -19.46
C HIS A 359 11.75 14.56 -20.69
N THR A 360 13.04 14.87 -20.53
CA THR A 360 13.86 15.59 -21.50
C THR A 360 13.88 14.94 -22.90
N ALA A 361 13.87 13.62 -23.00
CA ALA A 361 13.81 12.92 -24.28
C ALA A 361 12.49 13.19 -25.02
N ILE A 362 11.36 13.07 -24.30
CA ILE A 362 10.03 13.36 -24.83
C ILE A 362 9.90 14.84 -25.21
N LEU A 363 10.38 15.76 -24.36
CA LEU A 363 10.34 17.19 -24.65
C LEU A 363 11.03 17.53 -25.98
N ARG A 364 12.21 16.93 -26.25
CA ARG A 364 12.91 17.10 -27.54
C ARG A 364 12.10 16.54 -28.71
N MET A 365 11.50 15.36 -28.55
CA MET A 365 10.66 14.76 -29.60
C MET A 365 9.45 15.66 -29.92
N LEU A 366 8.79 16.21 -28.90
CA LEU A 366 7.66 17.12 -29.08
C LEU A 366 8.10 18.41 -29.78
N LEU A 367 9.17 19.06 -29.32
CA LEU A 367 9.68 20.31 -29.92
C LEU A 367 10.08 20.15 -31.38
N ALA A 368 10.62 19.00 -31.79
CA ALA A 368 10.95 18.71 -33.18
C ALA A 368 9.72 18.68 -34.11
N HIS A 369 8.52 18.51 -33.54
CA HIS A 369 7.23 18.47 -34.25
C HIS A 369 6.37 19.71 -34.01
N VAL A 370 6.88 20.69 -33.25
CA VAL A 370 6.30 22.03 -33.19
C VAL A 370 6.89 22.84 -34.34
N THR A 371 6.07 23.19 -35.33
CA THR A 371 6.48 24.22 -36.28
C THR A 371 6.63 25.54 -35.50
N PRO A 372 7.74 26.28 -35.64
CA PRO A 372 7.74 27.66 -35.17
C PRO A 372 6.59 28.35 -35.89
N ASP A 373 5.61 28.84 -35.13
CA ASP A 373 4.57 29.68 -35.71
C ASP A 373 5.27 30.76 -36.54
N ALA A 374 4.82 30.90 -37.80
CA ALA A 374 5.26 31.99 -38.65
C ALA A 374 5.08 33.27 -37.84
N THR A 375 6.20 33.88 -37.43
CA THR A 375 6.24 35.17 -36.75
C THR A 375 5.22 36.08 -37.42
N PRO A 376 4.26 36.68 -36.70
CA PRO A 376 3.43 37.70 -37.29
C PRO A 376 4.39 38.76 -37.84
N ALA A 377 4.32 38.98 -39.16
CA ALA A 377 5.17 39.93 -39.85
C ALA A 377 5.17 41.24 -39.05
N ALA A 378 6.35 41.68 -38.63
CA ALA A 378 6.51 42.98 -37.99
C ALA A 378 5.92 44.03 -38.94
N ASP A 379 4.82 44.65 -38.54
CA ASP A 379 4.22 45.78 -39.23
C ASP A 379 5.25 46.92 -39.25
N PRO A 380 5.81 47.32 -40.41
CA PRO A 380 6.83 48.37 -40.49
C PRO A 380 6.21 49.78 -40.41
N GLY A 381 5.11 49.92 -39.65
CA GLY A 381 4.08 50.93 -39.91
C GLY A 381 3.71 51.84 -38.75
N THR A 382 4.57 52.09 -37.76
CA THR A 382 4.35 53.21 -36.83
C THR A 382 5.65 53.97 -36.53
N ARG A 383 5.87 55.06 -37.27
CA ARG A 383 6.75 56.15 -36.81
C ARG A 383 6.01 56.96 -35.75
N PRO A 384 6.66 57.32 -34.63
CA PRO A 384 6.09 58.25 -33.68
C PRO A 384 6.19 59.69 -34.23
N THR A 385 5.09 60.43 -34.14
CA THR A 385 5.07 61.91 -34.11
C THR A 385 4.55 62.35 -32.77
#